data_AF-A0A2G6UEG7-F1
#
_entry.id   AF-A0A2G6UEG7-F1
#
_cell.length_a   1.000
_cell.length_b   1.000
_cell.length_c   1.000
_cell.angle_alpha   90.00
_cell.angle_beta   90.00
_cell.angle_gamma   90.00
#
_symmetry.space_group_name_H-M   'P 1'
#
loop_
_entity.id
_entity.type
_entity.pdbx_description
1 polymer ?
#
loop_
_entity_poly.entity_id
_entity_poly.type
_entity_poly.pdbx_seq_one_letter_code
_entity_poly.pdbx_strand_id
1 'polypeptide(L)'
;MQNPDGHKKRKSLRASSIEMYSRDISITKDDKRIILRDIDNAYPLRIENVINNSPTAKRSSLMMSKFIFGKGVSGNKDMVVNRKGEVLNTIARAAARCISKQYGVFFFTSWTLDVDVNLQKPRFKPYDLKVLDYVPIAKSAPDDDNNTGKIYKLQSDLRGNFKKVDNKTRWYYPYNSDPKVILQQMKNDCYLEGIKEPSTEDLISNYRGQVYYLNLTPEYEYALPPWDVAYNDMDSEARISTYTNLQSRNGWLGKTIIKKFSDDEEETSEFNKTLKANMGSENSDDILVIDYPSDSNTDDINKLFSVEQVKAQYDDKLFDSTKKTLKQNISGNFNNIPESMVYASETALFAPNSDTFTEMKTFYWEQNEDERTELETVLSMLIGVTVTFVPIVSEENVDEDEKLKKQSQANLKGSVGGVTALLEIQKSVGLGTTDYSAGVEMIKQIFGYDEATAKIMLGTPKKVEENGL
;
A
#
# COMPACT_ATOMS: atom_id res chain seq x y z
N MET A 1 -10.90 5.82 -55.28
CA MET A 1 -11.87 6.50 -54.39
C MET A 1 -11.12 6.98 -53.17
N GLN A 2 -10.77 8.27 -53.15
CA GLN A 2 -10.22 8.96 -51.98
C GLN A 2 -11.38 9.25 -51.03
N ASN A 3 -11.21 8.91 -49.75
CA ASN A 3 -12.17 9.20 -48.71
C ASN A 3 -11.98 10.67 -48.27
N PRO A 4 -12.92 11.58 -48.53
CA PRO A 4 -12.74 13.00 -48.28
C PRO A 4 -13.39 13.32 -46.93
N ASP A 5 -12.74 12.98 -45.83
CA ASP A 5 -13.03 13.58 -44.53
C ASP A 5 -11.92 13.24 -43.53
N GLY A 6 -10.94 14.14 -43.46
CA GLY A 6 -9.84 14.14 -42.49
C GLY A 6 -10.30 14.53 -41.09
N HIS A 7 -11.40 13.96 -40.59
CA HIS A 7 -11.76 14.06 -39.18
C HIS A 7 -10.87 13.10 -38.39
N LYS A 8 -9.73 13.61 -37.88
CA LYS A 8 -9.09 13.04 -36.69
C LYS A 8 -10.17 12.99 -35.60
N LYS A 9 -10.77 11.82 -35.38
CA LYS A 9 -11.67 11.58 -34.24
C LYS A 9 -10.93 12.06 -32.99
N ARG A 10 -11.36 13.20 -32.42
CA ARG A 10 -10.95 13.60 -31.08
C ARG A 10 -11.35 12.45 -30.18
N LYS A 11 -10.36 11.69 -29.69
CA LYS A 11 -10.58 10.65 -28.66
C LYS A 11 -11.38 11.31 -27.54
N SER A 12 -12.43 10.64 -27.06
CA SER A 12 -13.22 11.20 -25.96
C SER A 12 -12.28 11.41 -24.77
N LEU A 13 -12.48 12.51 -24.02
CA LEU A 13 -11.70 12.79 -22.81
C LEU A 13 -11.68 11.60 -21.86
N ARG A 14 -12.79 10.86 -21.81
CA ARG A 14 -12.94 9.63 -21.04
C ARG A 14 -11.98 8.53 -21.50
N ALA A 15 -11.83 8.31 -22.81
CA ALA A 15 -10.88 7.33 -23.35
C ALA A 15 -9.41 7.76 -23.16
N SER A 16 -9.10 9.06 -23.23
CA SER A 16 -7.73 9.55 -22.98
C SER A 16 -7.31 9.51 -21.51
N SER A 17 -8.26 9.50 -20.57
CA SER A 17 -7.96 9.38 -19.13
C SER A 17 -7.83 7.94 -18.64
N ILE A 18 -8.25 6.97 -19.47
CA ILE A 18 -8.35 5.55 -19.11
C ILE A 18 -7.07 4.77 -19.47
N GLU A 19 -6.26 5.27 -20.39
CA GLU A 19 -5.05 4.59 -20.83
C GLU A 19 -3.83 5.51 -20.68
N MET A 20 -2.80 5.03 -19.98
CA MET A 20 -1.57 5.76 -19.66
C MET A 20 -0.60 5.91 -20.86
N TYR A 21 -1.11 6.00 -22.10
CA TYR A 21 -0.28 5.71 -23.28
C TYR A 21 0.57 6.87 -23.82
N SER A 22 0.61 8.03 -23.19
CA SER A 22 1.62 9.02 -23.58
C SER A 22 1.90 9.99 -22.46
N ARG A 23 2.81 9.63 -21.56
CA ARG A 23 3.47 10.64 -20.74
C ARG A 23 4.15 11.65 -21.65
N ASP A 24 3.55 12.82 -21.76
CA ASP A 24 4.15 13.94 -22.46
C ASP A 24 4.93 14.79 -21.45
N ILE A 25 6.26 14.66 -21.47
CA ILE A 25 7.20 15.43 -20.64
C ILE A 25 7.73 16.64 -21.43
N SER A 26 6.89 17.24 -22.26
CA SER A 26 7.26 18.45 -22.98
C SER A 26 7.28 19.67 -22.06
N ILE A 27 8.04 20.69 -22.49
CA ILE A 27 8.03 21.99 -21.85
C ILE A 27 6.87 22.80 -22.43
N THR A 28 6.09 23.45 -21.57
CA THR A 28 5.02 24.34 -22.03
C THR A 28 5.59 25.47 -22.88
N LYS A 29 4.87 25.82 -23.95
CA LYS A 29 5.24 26.94 -24.84
C LYS A 29 4.99 28.34 -24.23
N ASP A 30 4.58 28.41 -22.96
CA ASP A 30 4.26 29.66 -22.29
C ASP A 30 5.49 30.29 -21.62
N ASP A 31 5.37 31.56 -21.24
CA ASP A 31 6.49 32.36 -20.71
C ASP A 31 7.08 31.79 -19.41
N LYS A 32 6.31 30.99 -18.66
CA LYS A 32 6.76 30.39 -17.40
C LYS A 32 7.46 29.04 -17.60
N ARG A 33 7.36 28.45 -18.81
CA ARG A 33 8.00 27.20 -19.26
C ARG A 33 8.04 26.16 -18.14
N ILE A 34 6.94 25.50 -17.83
CA ILE A 34 6.92 24.39 -16.87
C ILE A 34 7.19 23.06 -17.57
N ILE A 35 7.83 22.14 -16.86
CA ILE A 35 8.01 20.76 -17.31
C ILE A 35 6.71 20.02 -17.02
N LEU A 36 6.04 19.57 -18.08
CA LEU A 36 4.83 18.78 -17.95
C LEU A 36 5.16 17.40 -17.38
N ARG A 37 4.27 16.89 -16.54
CA ARG A 37 4.34 15.50 -16.02
C ARG A 37 3.58 14.53 -16.92
N ASP A 38 2.60 15.09 -17.64
CA ASP A 38 1.79 14.47 -18.68
C ASP A 38 0.99 15.57 -19.39
N ILE A 39 0.20 15.23 -20.40
CA ILE A 39 -0.62 16.12 -21.23
C ILE A 39 -1.43 17.15 -20.42
N ASP A 40 -1.90 16.77 -19.22
CA ASP A 40 -2.74 17.57 -18.33
C ASP A 40 -2.12 17.82 -16.94
N ASN A 41 -0.83 17.48 -16.76
CA ASN A 41 -0.12 17.51 -15.47
C ASN A 41 -0.74 16.66 -14.34
N ALA A 42 -1.73 15.80 -14.62
CA ALA A 42 -2.43 15.02 -13.61
C ALA A 42 -1.88 13.60 -13.41
N TYR A 43 -0.73 13.27 -14.01
CA TYR A 43 -0.09 11.95 -13.83
C TYR A 43 0.09 11.55 -12.35
N PRO A 44 0.62 12.42 -11.45
CA PRO A 44 0.73 12.03 -10.05
C PRO A 44 -0.62 11.71 -9.40
N LEU A 45 -1.69 12.41 -9.78
CA LEU A 45 -3.05 12.14 -9.31
C LEU A 45 -3.57 10.80 -9.82
N ARG A 46 -3.29 10.46 -11.09
CA ARG A 46 -3.65 9.16 -11.66
C ARG A 46 -2.98 8.00 -10.92
N ILE A 47 -1.69 8.14 -10.60
CA ILE A 47 -0.97 7.16 -9.79
C ILE A 47 -1.59 7.00 -8.40
N GLU A 48 -1.88 8.10 -7.68
CA GLU A 48 -2.52 7.97 -6.35
C GLU A 48 -3.89 7.32 -6.44
N ASN A 49 -4.68 7.66 -7.45
CA ASN A 49 -6.01 7.11 -7.63
C ASN A 49 -5.95 5.60 -7.94
N VAL A 50 -5.07 5.17 -8.85
CA VAL A 50 -4.98 3.74 -9.19
C VAL A 50 -4.50 2.91 -7.99
N ILE A 51 -3.53 3.42 -7.22
CA ILE A 51 -3.07 2.77 -5.99
C ILE A 51 -4.20 2.67 -4.97
N ASN A 52 -4.96 3.76 -4.78
CA ASN A 52 -6.04 3.79 -3.80
C ASN A 52 -7.25 2.93 -4.19
N ASN A 53 -7.46 2.70 -5.48
CA ASN A 53 -8.55 1.89 -6.02
C ASN A 53 -8.22 0.38 -6.03
N SER A 54 -6.94 0.02 -6.07
CA SER A 54 -6.46 -1.37 -5.99
C SER A 54 -6.22 -1.76 -4.51
N PRO A 55 -6.98 -2.73 -3.95
CA PRO A 55 -6.74 -3.23 -2.60
C PRO A 55 -5.30 -3.71 -2.38
N THR A 56 -4.72 -4.35 -3.39
CA THR A 56 -3.34 -4.85 -3.33
C THR A 56 -2.34 -3.71 -3.29
N ALA A 57 -2.41 -2.79 -4.25
CA ALA A 57 -1.47 -1.67 -4.34
C ALA A 57 -1.54 -0.77 -3.11
N LYS A 58 -2.76 -0.51 -2.60
CA LYS A 58 -2.93 0.27 -1.37
C LYS A 58 -2.25 -0.36 -0.17
N ARG A 59 -2.38 -1.69 -0.01
CA ARG A 59 -1.70 -2.42 1.07
C ARG A 59 -0.19 -2.40 0.88
N SER A 60 0.27 -2.65 -0.34
CA SER A 60 1.70 -2.65 -0.68
C SER A 60 2.35 -1.29 -0.43
N SER A 61 1.76 -0.20 -0.91
CA SER A 61 2.24 1.17 -0.69
C SER A 61 2.27 1.52 0.81
N LEU A 62 1.25 1.14 1.58
CA LEU A 62 1.24 1.37 3.03
C LEU A 62 2.29 0.51 3.76
N MET A 63 2.57 -0.69 3.28
CA MET A 63 3.60 -1.55 3.84
C MET A 63 4.98 -0.97 3.57
N MET A 64 5.27 -0.63 2.30
CA MET A 64 6.51 0.04 1.89
C MET A 64 6.77 1.30 2.73
N SER A 65 5.76 2.17 2.88
CA SER A 65 5.87 3.37 3.73
C SER A 65 6.27 3.06 5.17
N LYS A 66 5.77 1.96 5.76
CA LYS A 66 6.17 1.53 7.11
C LYS A 66 7.61 1.06 7.13
N PHE A 67 8.06 0.30 6.14
CA PHE A 67 9.42 -0.22 6.07
C PHE A 67 10.46 0.84 5.69
N ILE A 68 10.06 1.91 5.02
CA ILE A 68 10.89 3.12 4.86
C ILE A 68 10.98 3.86 6.21
N PHE A 69 9.85 4.09 6.88
CA PHE A 69 9.85 4.87 8.13
C PHE A 69 10.40 4.12 9.36
N GLY A 70 10.29 2.79 9.37
CA GLY A 70 10.63 1.95 10.51
C GLY A 70 9.74 2.19 11.74
N LYS A 71 10.34 2.07 12.92
CA LYS A 71 9.75 2.46 14.22
C LYS A 71 9.82 3.98 14.46
N GLY A 72 10.40 4.73 13.52
CA GLY A 72 10.58 6.18 13.55
C GLY A 72 12.04 6.59 13.66
N VAL A 73 12.26 7.89 13.80
CA VAL A 73 13.61 8.48 13.86
C VAL A 73 14.28 8.16 15.21
N SER A 74 15.54 7.78 15.16
CA SER A 74 16.41 7.58 16.31
C SER A 74 16.97 8.93 16.77
N GLY A 75 16.73 9.27 18.04
CA GLY A 75 17.02 10.62 18.56
C GLY A 75 16.17 11.72 17.89
N ASN A 76 16.02 12.88 18.53
CA ASN A 76 15.34 14.07 17.96
C ASN A 76 13.92 13.86 17.39
N LYS A 77 13.27 12.71 17.61
CA LYS A 77 11.96 12.36 17.03
C LYS A 77 10.86 13.36 17.39
N ASP A 78 10.94 13.90 18.61
CA ASP A 78 9.98 14.85 19.18
C ASP A 78 10.40 16.30 18.94
N MET A 79 11.48 16.54 18.19
CA MET A 79 11.91 17.88 17.81
C MET A 79 10.84 18.52 16.93
N VAL A 80 10.36 19.69 17.35
CA VAL A 80 9.41 20.48 16.57
C VAL A 80 10.15 21.13 15.40
N VAL A 81 9.69 20.87 14.18
CA VAL A 81 10.40 21.28 12.96
C VAL A 81 9.68 22.39 12.18
N ASN A 82 8.47 22.76 12.60
CA ASN A 82 7.71 23.79 11.93
C ASN A 82 6.74 24.60 12.80
N ARG A 83 6.21 25.68 12.22
CA ARG A 83 5.29 26.62 12.89
C ARG A 83 3.97 26.00 13.33
N LYS A 84 3.59 24.86 12.74
CA LYS A 84 2.35 24.13 13.11
C LYS A 84 2.54 23.25 14.35
N GLY A 85 3.76 23.12 14.86
CA GLY A 85 4.06 22.22 15.96
C GLY A 85 4.22 20.76 15.53
N GLU A 86 4.39 20.47 14.22
CA GLU A 86 4.67 19.10 13.77
C GLU A 86 6.10 18.72 14.16
N VAL A 87 6.25 17.50 14.66
CA VAL A 87 7.55 16.94 15.04
C VAL A 87 8.24 16.25 13.85
N LEU A 88 9.56 16.10 13.93
CA LEU A 88 10.37 15.45 12.89
C LEU A 88 9.82 14.08 12.48
N ASN A 89 9.39 13.29 13.47
CA ASN A 89 8.83 11.97 13.22
C ASN A 89 7.55 11.99 12.36
N THR A 90 6.74 13.06 12.48
CA THR A 90 5.54 13.27 11.66
C THR A 90 5.91 13.62 10.22
N ILE A 91 6.89 14.50 10.03
CA ILE A 91 7.41 14.89 8.71
C ILE A 91 8.04 13.68 8.00
N ALA A 92 8.88 12.91 8.70
CA ALA A 92 9.52 11.72 8.16
C ALA A 92 8.49 10.66 7.73
N ARG A 93 7.45 10.42 8.55
CA ARG A 93 6.35 9.52 8.19
C ARG A 93 5.57 10.01 6.98
N ALA A 94 5.32 11.32 6.87
CA ALA A 94 4.65 11.90 5.71
C ALA A 94 5.50 11.73 4.44
N ALA A 95 6.82 11.94 4.54
CA ALA A 95 7.74 11.76 3.43
C ALA A 95 7.79 10.30 2.95
N ALA A 96 7.87 9.33 3.88
CA ALA A 96 7.83 7.91 3.55
C ALA A 96 6.53 7.51 2.81
N ARG A 97 5.39 8.13 3.15
CA ARG A 97 4.11 7.92 2.43
C ARG A 97 4.10 8.54 1.04
N CYS A 98 4.79 9.66 0.84
CA CYS A 98 4.95 10.24 -0.49
C CYS A 98 5.85 9.37 -1.36
N ILE A 99 6.99 8.92 -0.82
CA ILE A 99 7.90 8.01 -1.50
C ILE A 99 7.18 6.73 -1.92
N SER A 100 6.40 6.10 -1.03
CA SER A 100 5.69 4.85 -1.35
C SER A 100 4.57 4.98 -2.40
N LYS A 101 4.23 6.20 -2.84
CA LYS A 101 3.19 6.47 -3.85
C LYS A 101 3.74 7.09 -5.13
N GLN A 102 4.73 7.97 -4.99
CA GLN A 102 5.26 8.79 -6.06
C GLN A 102 6.75 8.57 -6.32
N TYR A 103 7.43 7.82 -5.45
CA TYR A 103 8.87 7.58 -5.49
C TYR A 103 9.72 8.87 -5.44
N GLY A 104 9.13 9.91 -4.87
CA GLY A 104 9.76 11.19 -4.64
C GLY A 104 8.96 12.01 -3.64
N VAL A 105 9.57 13.09 -3.14
CA VAL A 105 8.97 13.97 -2.15
C VAL A 105 9.49 15.39 -2.27
N PHE A 106 8.58 16.35 -2.12
CA PHE A 106 8.91 17.78 -2.08
C PHE A 106 8.93 18.25 -0.63
N PHE A 107 10.10 18.69 -0.15
CA PHE A 107 10.27 19.30 1.14
C PHE A 107 10.30 20.82 1.00
N PHE A 108 9.42 21.52 1.69
CA PHE A 108 9.49 22.95 1.89
C PHE A 108 10.35 23.26 3.11
N THR A 109 11.23 24.25 2.99
CA THR A 109 11.94 24.86 4.12
C THR A 109 11.98 26.38 3.96
N SER A 110 11.89 27.08 5.07
CA SER A 110 12.23 28.50 5.18
C SER A 110 13.58 28.64 5.91
N TRP A 111 14.02 29.87 6.07
CA TRP A 111 15.27 30.19 6.76
C TRP A 111 15.00 31.29 7.77
N THR A 112 15.57 31.14 8.96
CA THR A 112 15.63 32.20 9.98
C THR A 112 17.08 32.62 10.20
N LEU A 113 17.26 33.78 10.82
CA LEU A 113 18.56 34.25 11.26
C LEU A 113 18.70 33.95 12.76
N ASP A 114 19.76 33.24 13.10
CA ASP A 114 20.17 32.98 14.49
C ASP A 114 21.50 33.69 14.74
N VAL A 115 21.73 34.20 15.94
CA VAL A 115 23.00 34.83 16.31
C VAL A 115 23.80 33.79 17.08
N ASP A 116 24.86 33.27 16.47
CA ASP A 116 25.75 32.36 17.17
C ASP A 116 26.46 33.13 18.30
N VAL A 117 26.12 32.76 19.54
CA VAL A 117 26.62 33.38 20.78
C VAL A 117 28.15 33.35 20.83
N ASN A 118 28.78 32.38 20.16
CA ASN A 118 30.24 32.20 20.16
C ASN A 118 30.96 32.97 19.04
N LEU A 119 30.27 33.30 17.94
CA LEU A 119 30.91 33.86 16.74
C LEU A 119 30.48 35.30 16.43
N GLN A 120 29.49 35.86 17.13
CA GLN A 120 28.92 37.20 16.89
C GLN A 120 28.57 37.47 15.40
N LYS A 121 28.30 36.41 14.63
CA LYS A 121 27.92 36.49 13.22
C LYS A 121 26.54 35.86 13.02
N PRO A 122 25.64 36.53 12.28
CA PRO A 122 24.35 35.95 11.96
C PRO A 122 24.54 34.71 11.08
N ARG A 123 23.91 33.60 11.46
CA ARG A 123 23.91 32.34 10.71
C ARG A 123 22.49 32.03 10.26
N PHE A 124 22.34 31.65 9.00
CA PHE A 124 21.09 31.10 8.51
C PHE A 124 20.85 29.72 9.11
N LYS A 125 19.67 29.55 9.69
CA LYS A 125 19.21 28.28 10.26
C LYS A 125 17.95 27.84 9.53
N PRO A 126 17.88 26.59 9.03
CA PRO A 126 16.66 26.07 8.43
C PRO A 126 15.50 26.15 9.42
N TYR A 127 14.32 26.49 8.93
CA TYR A 127 13.13 26.68 9.74
C TYR A 127 11.88 26.29 8.95
N ASP A 128 10.83 25.84 9.64
CA ASP A 128 9.51 25.59 9.04
C ASP A 128 9.47 24.45 8.01
N LEU A 129 10.16 23.33 8.31
CA LEU A 129 10.22 22.13 7.45
C LEU A 129 8.85 21.48 7.27
N LYS A 130 8.44 21.24 6.03
CA LYS A 130 7.15 20.63 5.67
C LYS A 130 7.28 19.70 4.49
N VAL A 131 6.49 18.64 4.45
CA VAL A 131 6.23 17.90 3.20
C VAL A 131 5.12 18.63 2.44
N LEU A 132 5.39 18.99 1.19
CA LEU A 132 4.37 19.52 0.30
C LEU A 132 3.56 18.38 -0.32
N ASP A 133 2.28 18.64 -0.57
CA ASP A 133 1.46 17.77 -1.41
C ASP A 133 2.13 17.63 -2.77
N TYR A 134 2.44 16.39 -3.17
CA TYR A 134 3.19 16.10 -4.39
C TYR A 134 2.40 16.44 -5.65
N VAL A 135 1.09 16.20 -5.63
CA VAL A 135 0.24 16.25 -6.82
C VAL A 135 0.22 17.64 -7.48
N PRO A 136 0.08 18.77 -6.77
CA PRO A 136 0.06 20.09 -7.41
C PRO A 136 1.45 20.67 -7.72
N ILE A 137 2.57 20.01 -7.43
CA ILE A 137 3.89 20.64 -7.54
C ILE A 137 4.55 20.40 -8.90
N ALA A 138 4.90 21.48 -9.60
CA ALA A 138 5.55 21.44 -10.91
C ALA A 138 6.84 22.25 -10.94
N LYS A 139 7.85 21.76 -11.66
CA LYS A 139 9.14 22.41 -11.89
C LYS A 139 9.08 23.31 -13.13
N SER A 140 9.77 24.45 -13.08
CA SER A 140 10.10 25.20 -14.30
C SER A 140 11.17 24.45 -15.09
N ALA A 141 11.17 24.64 -16.40
CA ALA A 141 12.27 24.27 -17.26
C ALA A 141 13.55 25.01 -16.81
N PRO A 142 14.72 24.40 -17.03
CA PRO A 142 15.98 25.09 -16.87
C PRO A 142 16.05 26.31 -17.80
N ASP A 143 16.69 27.38 -17.34
CA ASP A 143 17.09 28.49 -18.21
C ASP A 143 18.31 28.12 -19.08
N ASP A 144 18.76 29.05 -19.93
CA ASP A 144 19.88 28.84 -20.86
C ASP A 144 21.21 28.53 -20.12
N ASP A 145 21.30 28.86 -18.83
CA ASP A 145 22.43 28.55 -17.93
C ASP A 145 22.19 27.27 -17.09
N ASN A 146 21.17 26.48 -17.45
CA ASN A 146 20.76 25.24 -16.79
C ASN A 146 20.31 25.40 -15.33
N ASN A 147 19.93 26.61 -14.91
CA ASN A 147 19.34 26.84 -13.60
C ASN A 147 17.85 26.52 -13.65
N THR A 148 17.40 25.55 -12.86
CA THR A 148 15.98 25.33 -12.62
C THR A 148 15.43 26.52 -11.83
N GLY A 149 14.69 27.42 -12.46
CA GLY A 149 14.36 28.73 -11.86
C GLY A 149 13.34 28.69 -10.72
N LYS A 150 12.24 27.92 -10.83
CA LYS A 150 11.08 28.02 -9.93
C LYS A 150 10.35 26.69 -9.75
N ILE A 151 9.82 26.48 -8.54
CA ILE A 151 8.93 25.35 -8.23
C ILE A 151 7.53 25.91 -7.97
N TYR A 152 6.58 25.61 -8.86
CA TYR A 152 5.21 26.10 -8.82
C TYR A 152 4.29 25.14 -8.07
N LYS A 153 3.33 25.72 -7.33
CA LYS A 153 2.16 25.01 -6.81
C LYS A 153 0.95 25.32 -7.69
N LEU A 154 0.59 24.39 -8.55
CA LEU A 154 -0.53 24.48 -9.47
C LEU A 154 -1.86 24.58 -8.70
N GLN A 155 -2.79 25.34 -9.26
CA GLN A 155 -4.16 25.46 -8.76
C GLN A 155 -5.09 24.59 -9.60
N SER A 156 -6.05 23.93 -8.96
CA SER A 156 -7.08 23.17 -9.66
C SER A 156 -8.33 24.01 -9.92
N ASP A 157 -9.06 23.68 -10.98
CA ASP A 157 -10.42 24.18 -11.22
C ASP A 157 -11.47 23.38 -10.42
N LEU A 158 -12.76 23.76 -10.54
CA LEU A 158 -13.87 23.06 -9.87
C LEU A 158 -14.05 21.61 -10.33
N ARG A 159 -13.45 21.21 -11.44
CA ARG A 159 -13.50 19.87 -12.01
C ARG A 159 -12.24 19.05 -11.67
N GLY A 160 -11.30 19.62 -10.92
CA GLY A 160 -10.05 18.98 -10.53
C GLY A 160 -8.91 19.09 -11.55
N ASN A 161 -9.09 19.80 -12.67
CA ASN A 161 -8.03 19.98 -13.66
C ASN A 161 -7.06 21.07 -13.22
N PHE A 162 -5.76 20.87 -13.45
CA PHE A 162 -4.77 21.89 -13.16
C PHE A 162 -4.85 23.05 -14.14
N LYS A 163 -4.90 24.27 -13.60
CA LYS A 163 -4.81 25.51 -14.36
C LYS A 163 -3.37 25.75 -14.82
N LYS A 164 -3.24 26.49 -15.90
CA LYS A 164 -1.94 27.02 -16.36
C LYS A 164 -1.35 27.96 -15.32
N VAL A 165 -0.03 28.06 -15.31
CA VAL A 165 0.69 28.98 -14.43
C VAL A 165 0.47 30.41 -14.88
N ASP A 166 0.16 31.27 -13.91
CA ASP A 166 -0.02 32.71 -14.08
C ASP A 166 0.75 33.49 -13.01
N ASN A 167 0.59 34.82 -12.99
CA ASN A 167 1.26 35.68 -12.01
C ASN A 167 0.75 35.49 -10.57
N LYS A 168 -0.42 34.87 -10.38
CA LYS A 168 -1.01 34.58 -9.06
C LYS A 168 -0.65 33.18 -8.56
N THR A 169 -0.03 32.38 -9.40
CA THR A 169 0.36 31.01 -9.07
C THR A 169 1.50 31.06 -8.05
N ARG A 170 1.28 30.41 -6.91
CA ARG A 170 2.29 30.34 -5.84
C ARG A 170 3.50 29.56 -6.33
N TRP A 171 4.69 30.08 -6.05
CA TRP A 171 5.95 29.43 -6.39
C TRP A 171 6.99 29.60 -5.29
N TYR A 172 7.99 28.73 -5.30
CA TYR A 172 9.09 28.65 -4.35
C TYR A 172 10.43 28.61 -5.09
N TYR A 173 11.50 29.00 -4.40
CA TYR A 173 12.85 28.79 -4.91
C TYR A 173 13.24 27.31 -4.83
N PRO A 174 14.06 26.79 -5.74
CA PRO A 174 14.77 25.53 -5.51
C PRO A 174 15.69 25.65 -4.29
N TYR A 175 15.87 24.54 -3.58
CA TYR A 175 16.73 24.49 -2.41
C TYR A 175 18.19 24.83 -2.74
N ASN A 176 18.76 25.73 -1.94
CA ASN A 176 20.17 26.07 -1.97
C ASN A 176 20.59 26.51 -0.56
N SER A 177 21.60 25.86 0.00
CA SER A 177 22.09 26.11 1.35
C SER A 177 23.13 27.23 1.45
N ASP A 178 23.57 27.83 0.32
CA ASP A 178 24.51 28.95 0.32
C ASP A 178 23.87 30.21 0.94
N PRO A 179 24.41 30.73 2.06
CA PRO A 179 23.96 31.96 2.70
C PRO A 179 23.80 33.15 1.74
N LYS A 180 24.66 33.27 0.74
CA LYS A 180 24.62 34.38 -0.24
C LYS A 180 23.39 34.28 -1.13
N VAL A 181 23.08 33.07 -1.58
CA VAL A 181 21.90 32.79 -2.42
C VAL A 181 20.63 33.01 -1.61
N ILE A 182 20.58 32.51 -0.37
CA ILE A 182 19.43 32.70 0.53
C ILE A 182 19.16 34.20 0.77
N LEU A 183 20.18 34.97 1.10
CA LEU A 183 20.04 36.42 1.31
C LEU A 183 19.55 37.14 0.05
N GLN A 184 20.07 36.77 -1.11
CA GLN A 184 19.66 37.37 -2.38
C GLN A 184 18.20 37.02 -2.73
N GLN A 185 17.76 35.79 -2.45
CA GLN A 185 16.38 35.37 -2.62
C GLN A 185 15.43 36.17 -1.68
N MET A 186 15.78 36.33 -0.41
CA MET A 186 15.00 37.13 0.54
C MET A 186 14.86 38.59 0.09
N LYS A 187 15.97 39.21 -0.34
CA LYS A 187 15.96 40.58 -0.88
C LYS A 187 15.09 40.71 -2.13
N ASN A 188 15.14 39.72 -3.02
CA ASN A 188 14.31 39.70 -4.22
C ASN A 188 12.82 39.62 -3.87
N ASP A 189 12.44 38.82 -2.87
CA ASP A 189 11.05 38.76 -2.39
C ASP A 189 10.58 40.10 -1.81
N CYS A 190 11.39 40.74 -0.97
CA CYS A 190 11.10 42.09 -0.47
C CYS A 190 10.93 43.11 -1.61
N TYR A 191 11.81 43.07 -2.62
CA TYR A 191 11.74 43.95 -3.77
C TYR A 191 10.45 43.75 -4.59
N LEU A 192 10.01 42.49 -4.76
CA LEU A 192 8.75 42.17 -5.44
C LEU A 192 7.52 42.70 -4.69
N GLU A 193 7.60 42.79 -3.36
CA GLU A 193 6.58 43.42 -2.50
C GLU A 193 6.74 44.95 -2.38
N GLY A 194 7.73 45.54 -3.08
CA GLY A 194 7.96 46.99 -3.14
C GLY A 194 8.87 47.56 -2.03
N ILE A 195 9.49 46.71 -1.22
CA ILE A 195 10.39 47.10 -0.12
C ILE A 195 11.83 47.20 -0.65
N LYS A 196 12.36 48.42 -0.76
CA LYS A 196 13.70 48.68 -1.32
C LYS A 196 14.85 48.46 -0.32
N GLU A 197 14.62 48.76 0.95
CA GLU A 197 15.58 48.60 2.04
C GLU A 197 14.97 47.72 3.14
N PRO A 198 15.00 46.40 2.97
CA PRO A 198 14.36 45.49 3.90
C PRO A 198 15.14 45.39 5.22
N SER A 199 14.44 45.50 6.33
CA SER A 199 14.96 45.13 7.65
C SER A 199 15.13 43.61 7.77
N THR A 200 15.79 43.15 8.83
CA THR A 200 15.92 41.71 9.13
C THR A 200 14.57 41.01 9.27
N GLU A 201 13.58 41.69 9.85
CA GLU A 201 12.23 41.16 10.01
C GLU A 201 11.48 41.10 8.69
N ASP A 202 11.68 42.09 7.81
CA ASP A 202 11.11 42.10 6.45
C ASP A 202 11.65 40.94 5.61
N LEU A 203 12.96 40.67 5.72
CA LEU A 203 13.61 39.56 5.01
C LEU A 203 13.01 38.21 5.40
N ILE A 204 12.76 37.97 6.69
CA ILE A 204 12.22 36.68 7.17
C ILE A 204 10.72 36.56 6.88
N SER A 205 9.96 37.66 7.03
CA SER A 205 8.50 37.65 6.92
C SER A 205 8.00 37.53 5.50
N ASN A 206 8.69 38.16 4.54
CA ASN A 206 8.30 38.14 3.12
C ASN A 206 8.91 36.98 2.33
N TYR A 207 9.86 36.25 2.92
CA TYR A 207 10.53 35.16 2.22
C TYR A 207 9.59 33.99 1.92
N ARG A 208 9.45 33.66 0.64
CA ARG A 208 8.56 32.59 0.17
C ARG A 208 9.02 31.19 0.57
N GLY A 209 10.31 31.03 0.88
CA GLY A 209 10.96 29.75 1.16
C GLY A 209 11.53 29.02 -0.06
N GLN A 210 12.17 27.89 0.23
CA GLN A 210 12.78 26.99 -0.73
C GLN A 210 12.08 25.62 -0.72
N VAL A 211 12.20 24.90 -1.83
CA VAL A 211 11.75 23.52 -1.96
C VAL A 211 12.89 22.64 -2.43
N TYR A 212 13.18 21.60 -1.65
CA TYR A 212 14.04 20.50 -2.04
C TYR A 212 13.18 19.37 -2.61
N TYR A 213 13.59 18.81 -3.74
CA TYR A 213 12.91 17.68 -4.36
C TYR A 213 13.80 16.45 -4.27
N LEU A 214 13.42 15.50 -3.42
CA LEU A 214 14.01 14.17 -3.42
C LEU A 214 13.36 13.37 -4.54
N ASN A 215 14.15 13.03 -5.55
CA ASN A 215 13.76 12.19 -6.69
C ASN A 215 14.60 10.91 -6.66
N LEU A 216 13.95 9.76 -6.46
CA LEU A 216 14.62 8.46 -6.39
C LEU A 216 14.85 7.82 -7.78
N THR A 217 14.45 8.50 -8.87
CA THR A 217 14.86 8.19 -10.25
C THR A 217 15.42 9.45 -10.92
N PRO A 218 16.65 9.85 -10.57
CA PRO A 218 17.24 11.11 -11.02
C PRO A 218 17.47 11.18 -12.54
N GLU A 219 17.40 10.06 -13.26
CA GLU A 219 17.46 10.01 -14.72
C GLU A 219 16.24 10.69 -15.40
N TYR A 220 15.16 10.93 -14.65
CA TYR A 220 13.98 11.65 -15.12
C TYR A 220 13.79 12.96 -14.35
N GLU A 221 13.15 13.94 -15.01
CA GLU A 221 12.85 15.25 -14.38
C GLU A 221 11.94 15.17 -13.15
N TYR A 222 11.06 14.18 -13.17
CA TYR A 222 10.19 13.80 -12.06
C TYR A 222 10.34 12.31 -11.79
N ALA A 223 10.18 11.95 -10.52
CA ALA A 223 10.24 10.57 -10.05
C ALA A 223 9.26 9.68 -10.81
N LEU A 224 9.81 8.55 -11.26
CA LEU A 224 9.09 7.48 -11.90
C LEU A 224 8.97 6.32 -10.91
N PRO A 225 7.80 6.10 -10.30
CA PRO A 225 7.63 4.99 -9.38
C PRO A 225 7.77 3.63 -10.08
N PRO A 226 8.46 2.65 -9.47
CA PRO A 226 8.59 1.30 -10.03
C PRO A 226 7.24 0.63 -10.34
N TRP A 227 6.23 0.84 -9.48
CA TRP A 227 4.86 0.31 -9.67
C TRP A 227 4.08 0.93 -10.82
N ASP A 228 4.61 1.94 -11.52
CA ASP A 228 3.99 2.43 -12.75
C ASP A 228 3.82 1.33 -13.81
N VAL A 229 4.76 0.37 -13.88
CA VAL A 229 4.67 -0.75 -14.83
C VAL A 229 3.45 -1.65 -14.54
N ALA A 230 2.99 -1.68 -13.29
CA ALA A 230 1.83 -2.42 -12.84
C ALA A 230 0.54 -1.58 -12.90
N TYR A 231 0.54 -0.41 -13.56
CA TYR A 231 -0.64 0.47 -13.63
C TYR A 231 -1.89 -0.26 -14.15
N ASN A 232 -1.75 -0.96 -15.26
CA ASN A 232 -2.86 -1.70 -15.87
C ASN A 232 -3.32 -2.87 -14.99
N ASP A 233 -2.43 -3.47 -14.21
CA ASP A 233 -2.78 -4.53 -13.28
C ASP A 233 -3.60 -3.97 -12.10
N MET A 234 -3.19 -2.83 -11.55
CA MET A 234 -3.93 -2.11 -10.50
C MET A 234 -5.31 -1.67 -11.00
N ASP A 235 -5.41 -1.12 -12.22
CA ASP A 235 -6.69 -0.75 -12.83
C ASP A 235 -7.57 -1.98 -13.10
N SER A 236 -6.98 -3.08 -13.57
CA SER A 236 -7.70 -4.33 -13.80
C SER A 236 -8.29 -4.89 -12.51
N GLU A 237 -7.54 -4.85 -11.39
CA GLU A 237 -8.05 -5.26 -10.08
C GLU A 237 -9.27 -4.43 -9.66
N ALA A 238 -9.20 -3.10 -9.83
CA ALA A 238 -10.31 -2.20 -9.52
C ALA A 238 -11.54 -2.45 -10.40
N ARG A 239 -11.33 -2.73 -11.69
CA ARG A 239 -12.42 -3.05 -12.64
C ARG A 239 -13.07 -4.39 -12.34
N ILE A 240 -12.29 -5.41 -11.98
CA ILE A 240 -12.82 -6.71 -11.56
C ILE A 240 -13.70 -6.51 -10.31
N SER A 241 -13.23 -5.74 -9.33
CA SER A 241 -14.03 -5.42 -8.14
C SER A 241 -15.34 -4.70 -8.50
N THR A 242 -15.29 -3.75 -9.43
CA THR A 242 -16.48 -3.03 -9.91
C THR A 242 -17.44 -3.96 -10.64
N TYR A 243 -16.92 -4.83 -11.51
CA TYR A 243 -17.69 -5.84 -12.22
C TYR A 243 -18.40 -6.77 -11.24
N THR A 244 -17.67 -7.35 -10.28
CA THR A 244 -18.23 -8.24 -9.25
C THR A 244 -19.36 -7.55 -8.49
N ASN A 245 -19.17 -6.29 -8.06
CA ASN A 245 -20.21 -5.54 -7.36
C ASN A 245 -21.45 -5.28 -8.25
N LEU A 246 -21.25 -4.90 -9.52
CA LEU A 246 -22.37 -4.66 -10.45
C LEU A 246 -23.15 -5.94 -10.76
N GLN A 247 -22.46 -7.04 -11.01
CA GLN A 247 -23.11 -8.33 -11.28
C GLN A 247 -23.79 -8.90 -10.04
N SER A 248 -23.20 -8.74 -8.86
CA SER A 248 -23.84 -9.16 -7.60
C SER A 248 -25.11 -8.37 -7.30
N ARG A 249 -25.20 -7.09 -7.71
CA ARG A 249 -26.36 -6.23 -7.42
C ARG A 249 -27.44 -6.25 -8.50
N ASN A 250 -27.02 -6.24 -9.76
CA ASN A 250 -27.89 -6.02 -10.92
C ASN A 250 -27.84 -7.18 -11.92
N GLY A 251 -26.92 -8.13 -11.73
CA GLY A 251 -26.79 -9.27 -12.63
C GLY A 251 -27.98 -10.21 -12.50
N TRP A 252 -28.22 -10.98 -13.55
CA TRP A 252 -29.25 -12.00 -13.53
C TRP A 252 -28.86 -13.10 -12.54
N LEU A 253 -29.46 -13.04 -11.35
CA LEU A 253 -29.44 -14.14 -10.40
C LEU A 253 -30.24 -15.28 -11.04
N GLY A 254 -29.65 -16.47 -11.11
CA GLY A 254 -30.22 -17.59 -11.87
C GLY A 254 -31.69 -17.79 -11.53
N LYS A 255 -32.55 -17.84 -12.55
CA LYS A 255 -34.00 -17.99 -12.38
C LYS A 255 -34.45 -19.33 -12.94
N THR A 256 -35.45 -19.90 -12.30
CA THR A 256 -36.16 -21.06 -12.85
C THR A 256 -37.34 -20.53 -13.64
N ILE A 257 -37.29 -20.70 -14.96
CA ILE A 257 -38.39 -20.33 -15.86
C ILE A 257 -39.28 -21.56 -16.01
N ILE A 258 -40.57 -21.40 -15.74
CA ILE A 258 -41.57 -22.44 -15.94
C ILE A 258 -42.46 -21.98 -17.09
N LYS A 259 -42.44 -22.72 -18.19
CA LYS A 259 -43.36 -22.51 -19.31
C LYS A 259 -44.56 -23.43 -19.11
N LYS A 260 -45.75 -22.84 -19.03
CA LYS A 260 -47.02 -23.56 -18.92
C LYS A 260 -47.90 -23.18 -20.10
N PHE A 261 -48.55 -24.16 -20.71
CA PHE A 261 -49.58 -23.92 -21.71
C PHE A 261 -50.95 -24.18 -21.07
N SER A 262 -51.78 -23.14 -20.90
CA SER A 262 -53.17 -23.30 -20.43
C SER A 262 -54.06 -22.16 -20.92
N ASP A 263 -55.32 -22.49 -21.22
CA ASP A 263 -56.34 -21.53 -21.67
C ASP A 263 -57.27 -21.05 -20.53
N ASP A 264 -57.07 -21.54 -19.30
CA ASP A 264 -57.89 -21.21 -18.12
C ASP A 264 -57.14 -20.30 -17.12
N GLU A 265 -57.68 -19.10 -16.91
CA GLU A 265 -57.11 -18.09 -15.99
C GLU A 265 -57.21 -18.50 -14.51
N GLU A 266 -58.26 -19.24 -14.09
CA GLU A 266 -58.42 -19.66 -12.69
C GLU A 266 -57.40 -20.75 -12.33
N GLU A 267 -57.24 -21.74 -13.20
CA GLU A 267 -56.28 -22.83 -13.04
C GLU A 267 -54.82 -22.32 -13.07
N THR A 268 -54.57 -21.24 -13.81
CA THR A 268 -53.27 -20.55 -13.86
C THR A 268 -52.96 -19.85 -12.54
N SER A 269 -53.95 -19.19 -11.93
CA SER A 269 -53.81 -18.51 -10.64
C SER A 269 -53.57 -19.48 -9.48
N GLU A 270 -54.31 -20.60 -9.44
CA GLU A 270 -54.13 -21.64 -8.41
C GLU A 270 -52.78 -22.35 -8.53
N PHE A 271 -52.35 -22.65 -9.77
CA PHE A 271 -51.04 -23.23 -10.02
C PHE A 271 -49.92 -22.28 -9.55
N ASN A 272 -49.98 -21.00 -9.92
CA ASN A 272 -49.00 -19.99 -9.49
C ASN A 272 -48.94 -19.82 -7.96
N LYS A 273 -50.09 -19.88 -7.27
CA LYS A 273 -50.14 -19.86 -5.80
C LYS A 273 -49.54 -21.12 -5.18
N THR A 274 -49.87 -22.29 -5.72
CA THR A 274 -49.35 -23.59 -5.24
C THR A 274 -47.83 -23.68 -5.42
N LEU A 275 -47.31 -23.18 -6.55
CA LEU A 275 -45.88 -23.16 -6.83
C LEU A 275 -45.12 -22.21 -5.90
N LYS A 276 -45.66 -21.00 -5.67
CA LYS A 276 -45.11 -20.04 -4.69
C LYS A 276 -45.17 -20.57 -3.25
N ALA A 277 -46.22 -21.31 -2.89
CA ALA A 277 -46.36 -21.91 -1.56
C ALA A 277 -45.37 -23.07 -1.35
N ASN A 278 -45.15 -23.91 -2.36
CA ASN A 278 -44.28 -25.08 -2.28
C ASN A 278 -42.78 -24.75 -2.35
N MET A 279 -42.38 -23.60 -2.93
CA MET A 279 -40.97 -23.19 -3.00
C MET A 279 -40.50 -22.37 -1.79
N GLY A 280 -41.39 -22.06 -0.85
CA GLY A 280 -41.09 -21.33 0.38
C GLY A 280 -41.13 -19.80 0.18
N SER A 281 -41.48 -19.08 1.25
CA SER A 281 -41.70 -17.63 1.24
C SER A 281 -40.46 -16.79 0.92
N GLU A 282 -39.26 -17.37 1.00
CA GLU A 282 -38.00 -16.69 0.69
C GLU A 282 -37.54 -16.86 -0.76
N ASN A 283 -38.07 -17.85 -1.51
CA ASN A 283 -37.67 -18.14 -2.91
C ASN A 283 -38.78 -17.87 -3.94
N SER A 284 -39.93 -17.34 -3.54
CA SER A 284 -41.08 -17.12 -4.44
C SER A 284 -40.85 -16.04 -5.51
N ASP A 285 -39.84 -15.17 -5.33
CA ASP A 285 -39.47 -14.09 -6.26
C ASP A 285 -38.52 -14.54 -7.39
N ASP A 286 -38.06 -15.79 -7.37
CA ASP A 286 -37.09 -16.34 -8.35
C ASP A 286 -37.69 -17.20 -9.45
N ILE A 287 -39.02 -17.26 -9.51
CA ILE A 287 -39.76 -18.04 -10.50
C ILE A 287 -40.43 -17.09 -11.48
N LEU A 288 -40.11 -17.24 -12.76
CA LEU A 288 -40.83 -16.59 -13.86
C LEU A 288 -41.71 -17.62 -14.54
N VAL A 289 -43.03 -17.46 -14.40
CA VAL A 289 -44.01 -18.29 -15.12
C VAL A 289 -44.43 -17.54 -16.37
N ILE A 290 -44.30 -18.20 -17.53
CA ILE A 290 -44.72 -17.66 -18.82
C ILE A 290 -45.82 -18.57 -19.37
N ASP A 291 -47.02 -18.01 -19.47
CA ASP A 291 -48.20 -18.70 -19.97
C ASP A 291 -48.30 -18.51 -21.50
N TYR A 292 -48.52 -19.60 -22.22
CA TYR A 292 -48.70 -19.61 -23.67
C TYR A 292 -50.09 -20.16 -24.02
N PRO A 293 -50.82 -19.54 -24.99
CA PRO A 293 -52.11 -20.05 -25.45
C PRO A 293 -51.93 -21.39 -26.16
N SER A 294 -52.82 -22.35 -25.89
CA SER A 294 -52.67 -23.72 -26.35
C SER A 294 -53.22 -23.91 -27.76
N ASP A 295 -52.35 -23.83 -28.77
CA ASP A 295 -52.71 -24.24 -30.14
C ASP A 295 -52.28 -25.69 -30.39
N SER A 296 -53.26 -26.59 -30.24
CA SER A 296 -53.35 -27.95 -30.81
C SER A 296 -52.53 -29.12 -30.22
N ASN A 297 -53.29 -30.18 -29.90
CA ASN A 297 -52.95 -31.60 -29.71
C ASN A 297 -51.47 -32.00 -29.86
N THR A 298 -50.76 -32.06 -28.73
CA THR A 298 -49.50 -32.83 -28.68
C THR A 298 -49.46 -33.71 -27.42
N ASP A 299 -49.30 -35.02 -27.62
CA ASP A 299 -49.20 -36.06 -26.56
C ASP A 299 -47.86 -36.02 -25.79
N ASP A 300 -47.11 -34.92 -25.91
CA ASP A 300 -45.73 -34.82 -25.45
C ASP A 300 -45.68 -33.91 -24.22
N ILE A 301 -45.56 -34.50 -23.02
CA ILE A 301 -45.54 -33.79 -21.72
C ILE A 301 -44.51 -32.66 -21.69
N ASN A 302 -43.39 -32.81 -22.40
CA ASN A 302 -42.34 -31.79 -22.50
C ASN A 302 -42.78 -30.53 -23.27
N LYS A 303 -43.87 -30.60 -24.05
CA LYS A 303 -44.47 -29.45 -24.74
C LYS A 303 -45.57 -28.76 -23.92
N LEU A 304 -46.17 -29.43 -22.94
CA LEU A 304 -47.19 -28.89 -22.02
C LEU A 304 -46.58 -28.16 -20.82
N PHE A 305 -45.41 -28.62 -20.38
CA PHE A 305 -44.73 -28.12 -19.21
C PHE A 305 -43.21 -28.23 -19.41
N SER A 306 -42.49 -27.10 -19.37
CA SER A 306 -41.03 -27.13 -19.38
C SER A 306 -40.45 -26.25 -18.26
N VAL A 307 -39.45 -26.80 -17.57
CA VAL A 307 -38.68 -26.10 -16.55
C VAL A 307 -37.30 -25.86 -17.10
N GLU A 308 -37.00 -24.60 -17.42
CA GLU A 308 -35.68 -24.17 -17.88
C GLU A 308 -35.01 -23.41 -16.75
N GLN A 309 -33.92 -23.97 -16.22
CA GLN A 309 -33.07 -23.27 -15.27
C GLN A 309 -32.07 -22.41 -16.05
N VAL A 310 -32.24 -21.09 -15.96
CA VAL A 310 -31.27 -20.15 -16.50
C VAL A 310 -30.19 -19.96 -15.45
N LYS A 311 -28.97 -20.43 -15.75
CA LYS A 311 -27.82 -20.23 -14.86
C LYS A 311 -27.59 -18.74 -14.60
N ALA A 312 -27.16 -18.43 -13.39
CA ALA A 312 -26.74 -17.07 -13.07
C ALA A 312 -25.67 -16.62 -14.08
N GLN A 313 -25.77 -15.37 -14.54
CA GLN A 313 -24.78 -14.80 -15.45
C GLN A 313 -23.43 -14.57 -14.74
N TYR A 314 -23.46 -14.47 -13.41
CA TYR A 314 -22.30 -14.27 -12.57
C TYR A 314 -21.66 -15.60 -12.15
N ASP A 315 -20.40 -15.81 -12.53
CA ASP A 315 -19.52 -16.84 -11.95
C ASP A 315 -18.44 -16.16 -11.10
N ASP A 316 -18.46 -16.43 -9.79
CA ASP A 316 -17.50 -15.86 -8.85
C ASP A 316 -16.05 -16.27 -9.19
N LYS A 317 -15.87 -17.43 -9.84
CA LYS A 317 -14.55 -17.98 -10.19
C LYS A 317 -13.95 -17.40 -11.46
N LEU A 318 -14.71 -16.59 -12.21
CA LEU A 318 -14.29 -16.06 -13.52
C LEU A 318 -12.92 -15.35 -13.49
N PHE A 319 -12.57 -14.74 -12.35
CA PHE A 319 -11.35 -13.96 -12.19
C PHE A 319 -10.36 -14.52 -11.17
N ASP A 320 -10.53 -15.75 -10.67
CA ASP A 320 -9.67 -16.26 -9.59
C ASP A 320 -8.19 -16.37 -9.99
N SER A 321 -7.92 -16.90 -11.19
CA SER A 321 -6.55 -16.97 -11.73
C SER A 321 -5.99 -15.58 -11.97
N THR A 322 -6.76 -14.71 -12.61
CA THR A 322 -6.37 -13.32 -12.89
C THR A 322 -6.05 -12.56 -11.61
N LYS A 323 -6.91 -12.63 -10.59
CA LYS A 323 -6.67 -11.99 -9.29
C LYS A 323 -5.34 -12.45 -8.66
N LYS A 324 -5.00 -13.75 -8.75
CA LYS A 324 -3.70 -14.25 -8.24
C LYS A 324 -2.52 -13.64 -8.98
N THR A 325 -2.55 -13.61 -10.30
CA THR A 325 -1.49 -12.99 -11.11
C THR A 325 -1.37 -11.48 -10.83
N LEU A 326 -2.50 -10.77 -10.77
CA LEU A 326 -2.51 -9.34 -10.47
C LEU A 326 -1.88 -9.06 -9.10
N LYS A 327 -2.19 -9.85 -8.07
CA LYS A 327 -1.59 -9.69 -6.74
C LYS A 327 -0.07 -9.80 -6.78
N GLN A 328 0.46 -10.81 -7.47
CA GLN A 328 1.90 -11.05 -7.59
C GLN A 328 2.60 -9.94 -8.37
N ASN A 329 2.05 -9.55 -9.53
CA ASN A 329 2.61 -8.47 -10.33
C ASN A 329 2.63 -7.14 -9.56
N ILE A 330 1.52 -6.79 -8.89
CA ILE A 330 1.43 -5.55 -8.14
C ILE A 330 2.42 -5.57 -6.98
N SER A 331 2.39 -6.59 -6.11
CA SER A 331 3.29 -6.67 -4.93
C SER A 331 4.77 -6.75 -5.30
N GLY A 332 5.12 -7.44 -6.40
CA GLY A 332 6.48 -7.50 -6.92
C GLY A 332 7.07 -6.12 -7.24
N ASN A 333 6.25 -5.19 -7.75
CA ASN A 333 6.70 -3.85 -8.11
C ASN A 333 6.77 -2.85 -6.94
N PHE A 334 6.43 -3.23 -5.70
CA PHE A 334 6.63 -2.41 -4.49
C PHE A 334 7.84 -2.92 -3.69
N ASN A 335 8.99 -3.05 -4.35
CA ASN A 335 10.24 -3.61 -3.82
C ASN A 335 10.10 -5.06 -3.37
N ASN A 336 9.47 -5.90 -4.20
CA ASN A 336 9.34 -7.34 -3.99
C ASN A 336 8.74 -7.71 -2.62
N ILE A 337 7.59 -7.10 -2.25
CA ILE A 337 6.96 -7.40 -0.96
C ILE A 337 6.59 -8.88 -0.90
N PRO A 338 6.99 -9.62 0.15
CA PRO A 338 6.51 -10.99 0.36
C PRO A 338 4.98 -11.03 0.48
N GLU A 339 4.34 -11.93 -0.26
CA GLU A 339 2.87 -12.02 -0.33
C GLU A 339 2.21 -12.22 1.05
N SER A 340 2.85 -13.00 1.91
CA SER A 340 2.45 -13.27 3.30
C SER A 340 2.43 -12.02 4.19
N MET A 341 3.11 -10.94 3.80
CA MET A 341 3.05 -9.66 4.51
C MET A 341 1.85 -8.81 4.07
N VAL A 342 1.35 -9.02 2.85
CA VAL A 342 0.21 -8.29 2.27
C VAL A 342 -1.13 -9.01 2.54
N TYR A 343 -1.11 -10.34 2.57
CA TYR A 343 -2.26 -11.19 2.86
C TYR A 343 -1.94 -12.14 4.01
N ALA A 344 -2.86 -12.25 4.97
CA ALA A 344 -2.84 -13.36 5.89
C ALA A 344 -3.05 -14.65 5.08
N SER A 345 -2.14 -15.62 5.20
CA SER A 345 -2.24 -16.90 4.51
C SER A 345 -3.57 -17.58 4.84
N GLU A 346 -4.36 -17.95 3.82
CA GLU A 346 -5.60 -18.72 3.98
C GLU A 346 -5.35 -20.10 4.62
N THR A 347 -4.10 -20.59 4.54
CA THR A 347 -3.64 -21.88 5.06
C THR A 347 -2.97 -21.72 6.43
N ALA A 348 -3.69 -21.11 7.38
CA ALA A 348 -3.21 -20.81 8.75
C ALA A 348 -2.74 -22.02 9.59
N LEU A 349 -2.73 -23.24 9.04
CA LEU A 349 -2.10 -24.42 9.64
C LEU A 349 -0.60 -24.54 9.38
N PHE A 350 -0.06 -23.82 8.39
CA PHE A 350 1.36 -23.79 8.03
C PHE A 350 1.85 -22.35 7.91
N ALA A 351 1.54 -21.53 8.92
CA ALA A 351 2.16 -20.21 9.03
C ALA A 351 3.68 -20.37 8.84
N PRO A 352 4.36 -19.44 8.14
CA PRO A 352 5.81 -19.37 8.24
C PRO A 352 6.14 -19.41 9.73
N ASN A 353 6.94 -20.40 10.13
CA ASN A 353 7.65 -20.43 11.39
C ASN A 353 8.08 -19.00 11.76
N SER A 354 7.99 -18.63 13.04
CA SER A 354 8.30 -17.26 13.51
C SER A 354 9.59 -16.71 12.91
N ASP A 355 10.56 -17.58 12.69
CA ASP A 355 11.82 -17.31 12.01
C ASP A 355 11.62 -16.84 10.55
N THR A 356 10.88 -17.58 9.73
CA THR A 356 10.59 -17.21 8.33
C THR A 356 9.82 -15.89 8.24
N PHE A 357 8.88 -15.61 9.14
CA PHE A 357 8.21 -14.30 9.15
C PHE A 357 9.15 -13.16 9.58
N THR A 358 10.12 -13.46 10.44
CA THR A 358 11.17 -12.50 10.84
C THR A 358 12.12 -12.24 9.69
N GLU A 359 12.58 -13.29 9.00
CA GLU A 359 13.40 -13.22 7.78
C GLU A 359 12.70 -12.46 6.66
N MET A 360 11.39 -12.68 6.45
CA MET A 360 10.60 -11.89 5.49
C MET A 360 10.59 -10.40 5.82
N LYS A 361 10.48 -10.04 7.11
CA LYS A 361 10.58 -8.63 7.53
C LYS A 361 11.98 -8.09 7.36
N THR A 362 13.03 -8.87 7.64
CA THR A 362 14.43 -8.45 7.46
C THR A 362 14.74 -8.25 5.98
N PHE A 363 14.39 -9.22 5.13
CA PHE A 363 14.49 -9.11 3.68
C PHE A 363 13.78 -7.85 3.17
N TYR A 364 12.52 -7.63 3.57
CA TYR A 364 11.80 -6.46 3.09
C TYR A 364 12.33 -5.14 3.67
N TRP A 365 12.93 -5.17 4.86
CA TRP A 365 13.69 -4.05 5.37
C TRP A 365 14.88 -3.75 4.46
N GLU A 366 15.72 -4.73 4.12
CA GLU A 366 16.85 -4.58 3.20
C GLU A 366 16.41 -4.07 1.81
N GLN A 367 15.31 -4.57 1.27
CA GLN A 367 14.76 -4.12 -0.02
C GLN A 367 14.32 -2.64 -0.06
N ASN A 368 14.23 -1.96 1.08
CA ASN A 368 13.88 -0.53 1.17
C ASN A 368 15.07 0.32 1.68
N GLU A 369 16.29 -0.21 1.65
CA GLU A 369 17.47 0.48 2.18
C GLU A 369 17.82 1.75 1.41
N ASP A 370 17.77 1.71 0.09
CA ASP A 370 18.12 2.86 -0.75
C ASP A 370 17.18 4.04 -0.47
N GLU A 371 15.86 3.82 -0.45
CA GLU A 371 14.88 4.88 -0.19
C GLU A 371 14.99 5.44 1.23
N ARG A 372 15.34 4.58 2.20
CA ARG A 372 15.59 5.02 3.58
C ARG A 372 16.82 5.87 3.69
N THR A 373 17.95 5.39 3.18
CA THR A 373 19.24 6.07 3.26
C THR A 373 19.18 7.44 2.61
N GLU A 374 18.53 7.54 1.44
CA GLU A 374 18.30 8.82 0.77
C GLU A 374 17.41 9.75 1.61
N LEU A 375 16.32 9.23 2.18
CA LEU A 375 15.44 10.02 3.04
C LEU A 375 16.16 10.51 4.31
N GLU A 376 16.96 9.67 4.95
CA GLU A 376 17.80 10.01 6.10
C GLU A 376 18.80 11.11 5.76
N THR A 377 19.49 10.98 4.62
CA THR A 377 20.46 11.96 4.13
C THR A 377 19.80 13.31 3.89
N VAL A 378 18.67 13.33 3.19
CA VAL A 378 17.94 14.57 2.88
C VAL A 378 17.38 15.21 4.14
N LEU A 379 16.75 14.44 5.03
CA LEU A 379 16.23 14.99 6.28
C LEU A 379 17.37 15.55 7.14
N SER A 380 18.50 14.85 7.22
CA SER A 380 19.68 15.30 7.96
C SER A 380 20.23 16.62 7.43
N MET A 381 20.32 16.74 6.11
CA MET A 381 20.75 17.96 5.44
C MET A 381 19.78 19.13 5.68
N LEU A 382 18.47 18.89 5.54
CA LEU A 382 17.46 19.95 5.66
C LEU A 382 17.32 20.48 7.08
N ILE A 383 17.63 19.66 8.08
CA ILE A 383 17.42 20.00 9.49
C ILE A 383 18.72 20.34 10.24
N GLY A 384 19.86 19.94 9.69
CA GLY A 384 21.18 20.16 10.30
C GLY A 384 21.49 19.26 11.49
N VAL A 385 20.75 18.15 11.68
CA VAL A 385 21.06 17.10 12.66
C VAL A 385 21.00 15.74 11.99
N THR A 386 21.80 14.78 12.45
CA THR A 386 21.75 13.41 11.93
C THR A 386 20.40 12.77 12.22
N VAL A 387 19.82 12.17 11.18
CA VAL A 387 18.55 11.45 11.20
C VAL A 387 18.84 10.01 10.77
N THR A 388 18.43 9.04 11.59
CA THR A 388 18.47 7.61 11.24
C THR A 388 17.17 6.94 11.65
N PHE A 389 16.68 5.97 10.89
CA PHE A 389 15.45 5.23 11.18
C PHE A 389 15.72 3.96 11.98
N VAL A 390 14.84 3.68 12.92
CA VAL A 390 14.91 2.46 13.73
C VAL A 390 14.22 1.30 12.99
N PRO A 391 14.88 0.15 12.80
CA PRO A 391 14.29 -1.02 12.15
C PRO A 391 13.00 -1.52 12.81
N ILE A 392 12.07 -2.03 11.98
CA ILE A 392 10.85 -2.70 12.48
C ILE A 392 11.22 -4.02 13.16
N VAL A 393 12.18 -4.74 12.60
CA VAL A 393 12.75 -5.94 13.21
C VAL A 393 13.76 -5.47 14.24
N SER A 394 13.39 -5.53 15.52
CA SER A 394 14.43 -5.52 16.55
C SER A 394 15.02 -6.92 16.56
N GLU A 395 16.30 -7.03 16.27
CA GLU A 395 17.10 -8.05 16.93
C GLU A 395 16.95 -7.79 18.42
N GLU A 396 16.04 -8.52 19.08
CA GLU A 396 16.34 -8.84 20.46
C GLU A 396 17.66 -9.59 20.37
N ASN A 397 18.72 -9.05 20.97
CA ASN A 397 19.97 -9.76 21.23
C ASN A 397 19.65 -10.97 22.12
N VAL A 398 19.01 -11.97 21.53
CA VAL A 398 18.92 -13.32 22.06
C VAL A 398 20.21 -13.94 21.60
N ASP A 399 21.08 -14.19 22.57
CA ASP A 399 22.37 -14.88 22.42
C ASP A 399 22.26 -15.98 21.35
N GLU A 400 23.18 -16.03 20.39
CA GLU A 400 23.11 -16.98 19.27
C GLU A 400 22.95 -18.43 19.78
N ASP A 401 23.54 -18.72 20.95
CA ASP A 401 23.41 -19.99 21.65
C ASP A 401 21.98 -20.29 22.12
N GLU A 402 21.23 -19.27 22.57
CA GLU A 402 19.84 -19.43 22.98
C GLU A 402 18.91 -19.61 21.77
N LYS A 403 19.22 -18.98 20.63
CA LYS A 403 18.52 -19.19 19.36
C LYS A 403 18.77 -20.60 18.81
N LEU A 404 20.03 -21.05 18.80
CA LEU A 404 20.40 -22.41 18.38
C LEU A 404 19.75 -23.47 19.29
N LYS A 405 19.71 -23.22 20.60
CA LYS A 405 19.06 -24.09 21.58
C LYS A 405 17.56 -24.20 21.34
N LYS A 406 16.87 -23.07 21.13
CA LYS A 406 15.42 -23.06 20.82
C LYS A 406 15.11 -23.75 19.49
N GLN A 407 15.94 -23.54 18.46
CA GLN A 407 15.79 -24.20 17.16
C GLN A 407 16.01 -25.71 17.24
N SER A 408 17.04 -26.15 17.96
CA SER A 408 17.33 -27.56 18.19
C SER A 408 16.20 -28.24 18.98
N GLN A 409 15.69 -27.58 20.02
CA GLN A 409 14.54 -28.07 20.81
C GLN A 409 13.26 -28.17 19.97
N ALA A 410 12.97 -27.19 19.11
CA ALA A 410 11.79 -27.21 18.24
C ALA A 410 11.86 -28.35 17.21
N ASN A 411 13.02 -28.57 16.59
CA ASN A 411 13.25 -29.68 15.66
C ASN A 411 13.10 -31.04 16.35
N LEU A 412 13.58 -31.17 17.59
CA LEU A 412 13.41 -32.39 18.37
C LEU A 412 11.94 -32.66 18.69
N LYS A 413 11.17 -31.66 19.12
CA LYS A 413 9.72 -31.79 19.43
C LYS A 413 8.90 -32.32 18.25
N GLY A 414 9.24 -31.93 17.02
CA GLY A 414 8.50 -32.29 15.81
C GLY A 414 8.98 -33.57 15.11
N SER A 415 10.11 -34.13 15.54
CA SER A 415 10.74 -35.28 14.87
C SER A 415 10.27 -36.63 15.44
N VAL A 416 10.22 -37.66 14.57
CA VAL A 416 9.94 -39.05 14.97
C VAL A 416 10.95 -39.54 16.02
N GLY A 417 12.22 -39.10 15.92
CA GLY A 417 13.27 -39.40 16.89
C GLY A 417 13.02 -38.76 18.27
N GLY A 418 12.56 -37.52 18.32
CA GLY A 418 12.27 -36.84 19.58
C GLY A 418 11.06 -37.41 20.32
N VAL A 419 10.01 -37.82 19.60
CA VAL A 419 8.87 -38.54 20.20
C VAL A 419 9.32 -39.89 20.77
N THR A 420 10.20 -40.60 20.06
CA THR A 420 10.75 -41.89 20.52
C THR A 420 11.58 -41.72 21.80
N ALA A 421 12.44 -40.70 21.85
CA ALA A 421 13.25 -40.39 23.04
C ALA A 421 12.39 -39.99 24.27
N LEU A 422 11.31 -39.23 24.08
CA LEU A 422 10.37 -38.91 25.17
C LEU A 422 9.70 -40.17 25.74
N LEU A 423 9.30 -41.10 24.88
CA LEU A 423 8.70 -42.38 25.30
C LEU A 423 9.71 -43.26 26.05
N GLU A 424 10.98 -43.26 25.65
CA GLU A 424 12.05 -43.96 26.37
C GLU A 424 12.32 -43.38 27.75
N ILE A 425 12.35 -42.05 27.88
CA ILE A 425 12.48 -41.38 29.19
C ILE A 425 11.28 -41.74 30.07
N GLN A 426 10.05 -41.68 29.54
CA GLN A 426 8.84 -42.05 30.27
C GLN A 426 8.89 -43.53 30.72
N LYS A 427 9.33 -44.43 29.84
CA LYS A 427 9.50 -45.85 30.16
C LYS A 427 10.57 -46.08 31.23
N SER A 428 11.69 -45.38 31.16
CA SER A 428 12.78 -45.47 32.15
C SER A 428 12.34 -44.99 33.53
N VAL A 429 11.60 -43.88 33.59
CA VAL A 429 11.00 -43.38 34.83
C VAL A 429 9.94 -44.36 35.37
N GLY A 430 9.12 -44.94 34.49
CA GLY A 430 8.11 -45.94 34.86
C GLY A 430 8.71 -47.27 35.37
N LEU A 431 9.91 -47.64 34.91
CA LEU A 431 10.65 -48.83 35.34
C LEU A 431 11.53 -48.58 36.57
N GLY A 432 11.62 -47.34 37.05
CA GLY A 432 12.46 -46.96 38.19
C GLY A 432 13.96 -46.90 37.89
N THR A 433 14.37 -47.02 36.62
CA THR A 433 15.78 -46.90 36.19
C THR A 433 16.25 -45.46 36.11
N THR A 434 15.34 -44.49 36.16
CA THR A 434 15.63 -43.05 36.19
C THR A 434 14.72 -42.37 37.21
N ASP A 435 15.31 -41.53 38.07
CA ASP A 435 14.56 -40.75 39.04
C ASP A 435 13.57 -39.81 38.36
N TYR A 436 12.38 -39.67 38.95
CA TYR A 436 11.33 -38.80 38.43
C TYR A 436 11.81 -37.34 38.25
N SER A 437 12.56 -36.82 39.23
CA SER A 437 13.14 -35.47 39.16
C SER A 437 14.15 -35.31 38.02
N ALA A 438 14.97 -36.34 37.78
CA ALA A 438 15.93 -36.37 36.66
C ALA A 438 15.19 -36.44 35.31
N GLY A 439 14.12 -37.22 35.22
CA GLY A 439 13.23 -37.26 34.05
C GLY A 439 12.63 -35.88 33.72
N VAL A 440 12.13 -35.17 34.74
CA VAL A 440 11.56 -33.83 34.57
C VAL A 440 12.63 -32.87 34.05
N GLU A 441 13.85 -32.92 34.61
CA GLU A 441 14.93 -32.02 34.19
C GLU A 441 15.46 -32.34 32.78
N MET A 442 15.51 -33.62 32.38
CA MET A 442 15.84 -34.00 31.00
C MET A 442 14.83 -33.47 29.99
N ILE A 443 13.53 -33.55 30.30
CA ILE A 443 12.47 -33.02 29.42
C ILE A 443 12.55 -31.49 29.34
N LYS A 444 12.87 -30.81 30.44
CA LYS A 444 13.09 -29.35 30.44
C LYS A 444 14.31 -28.93 29.62
N GLN A 445 15.46 -29.56 29.82
CA GLN A 445 16.71 -29.10 29.21
C GLN A 445 16.84 -29.51 27.74
N ILE A 446 16.45 -30.75 27.41
CA ILE A 446 16.64 -31.32 26.06
C ILE A 446 15.49 -30.93 25.14
N PHE A 447 14.26 -30.87 25.67
CA PHE A 447 13.08 -30.58 24.86
C PHE A 447 12.49 -29.21 25.14
N GLY A 448 12.89 -28.47 26.19
CA GLY A 448 12.37 -27.11 26.40
C GLY A 448 10.87 -27.07 26.69
N TYR A 449 10.35 -28.05 27.44
CA TYR A 449 9.02 -27.96 28.05
C TYR A 449 9.12 -27.30 29.42
N ASP A 450 8.06 -26.61 29.83
CA ASP A 450 7.95 -26.12 31.20
C ASP A 450 7.76 -27.28 32.19
N GLU A 451 8.08 -27.03 33.46
CA GLU A 451 8.09 -28.06 34.49
C GLU A 451 6.71 -28.71 34.71
N ALA A 452 5.62 -27.97 34.55
CA ALA A 452 4.28 -28.51 34.71
C ALA A 452 3.96 -29.50 33.58
N THR A 453 4.26 -29.12 32.32
CA THR A 453 4.10 -30.01 31.16
C THR A 453 5.00 -31.25 31.26
N ALA A 454 6.26 -31.09 31.67
CA ALA A 454 7.20 -32.20 31.84
C ALA A 454 6.71 -33.23 32.87
N LYS A 455 6.12 -32.78 33.99
CA LYS A 455 5.52 -33.64 35.00
C LYS A 455 4.29 -34.39 34.47
N ILE A 456 3.45 -33.73 33.68
CA ILE A 456 2.28 -34.36 33.03
C ILE A 456 2.73 -35.45 32.06
N MET A 457 3.78 -35.20 31.27
CA MET A 457 4.31 -36.16 30.29
C MET A 457 4.86 -37.44 30.93
N LEU A 458 5.50 -37.34 32.10
CA LEU A 458 6.01 -38.52 32.82
C LEU A 458 4.91 -39.30 33.55
N GLY A 459 3.73 -38.71 33.74
CA GLY A 459 2.64 -39.30 34.51
C GLY A 459 2.97 -39.47 35.99
N THR A 460 2.15 -40.24 36.70
CA THR A 460 2.41 -40.65 38.09
C THR A 460 2.95 -42.08 38.08
N PRO A 461 4.23 -42.32 38.43
CA PRO A 461 4.78 -43.67 38.41
C PRO A 461 4.02 -44.55 39.42
N LYS A 462 3.51 -45.70 38.96
CA LYS A 462 2.92 -46.71 39.86
C LYS A 462 4.03 -47.30 40.72
N LYS A 463 3.86 -47.31 42.04
CA LYS A 463 4.75 -48.06 42.94
C LYS A 463 4.73 -49.53 42.51
N VAL A 464 5.87 -50.04 42.05
CA VAL A 464 6.07 -51.48 41.87
C VAL A 464 6.19 -52.04 43.28
N GLU A 465 5.24 -52.88 43.69
CA GLU A 465 5.37 -53.66 44.91
C GLU A 465 6.62 -54.55 44.77
N GLU A 466 7.59 -54.35 45.67
CA GLU A 466 8.73 -55.25 45.85
C GLU A 466 8.18 -56.64 46.20
N ASN A 467 8.06 -57.51 45.19
CA ASN A 467 7.97 -58.94 45.44
C ASN A 467 9.36 -59.40 45.87
N GLY A 468 9.49 -59.64 47.17
CA GLY A 468 10.73 -60.06 47.80
C GLY A 468 11.32 -61.32 47.18
N LEU A 469 12.65 -61.30 47.11
CA LEU A 469 13.54 -62.43 47.41
C LEU A 469 14.69 -61.91 48.26
#